data_AF-A0A944TDC6-F1
#
_entry.id   AF-A0A944TDC6-F1
#
_cell.length_a   1.000
_cell.length_b   1.000
_cell.length_c   1.000
_cell.angle_alpha   90.00
_cell.angle_beta   90.00
_cell.angle_gamma   90.00
#
_symmetry.space_group_name_H-M   'P 1'
#
loop_
_entity.id
_entity.type
_entity.pdbx_description
1 polymer ?
#
loop_
_entity_poly.entity_id
_entity_poly.type
_entity_poly.pdbx_seq_one_letter_code
_entity_poly.pdbx_strand_id
1 'polypeptide(L)'
;MTVWLLAGLLSLLVLFVLILPLFRRRSAGQGHEAGVYASQVAEIENDRALGLIDQDEADVLAEEITQRLAAATDDAARGDGAPQAAGLLVAISIVVLVPVFSFSIYGWLGAPAQPGLPYATRAPDVDPETASLKKVVDTLAKRMQQSPDRLEGWKLLGRSSMRLGDYAQAAHAFRQAARLAPTDAAMQAALAEAMFMNAGQSFEPESRAALEAALKVNPRLEKALFYLGLAQFQAGEHGPAVQSWTDLVAISPASAPYLDSVRRQIANAAKAGGIDLGRVRSRLEPATAPVRAPSTAPSAGPSRGDVEAASKMSEAERAKFIRSMVARLAARLKEQPGDAAGWRRLARAYRVLGETEKANQAESRAKQIEAGGTGAGSPENSR
;
A
#
# COMPACT_ATOMS: atom_id res chain seq x y z
N MET A 1 17.79 3.62 -30.46
CA MET A 1 18.06 3.01 -31.78
C MET A 1 18.97 1.79 -31.66
N THR A 2 20.14 1.88 -31.04
CA THR A 2 21.10 0.76 -30.86
C THR A 2 20.51 -0.49 -30.18
N VAL A 3 19.76 -0.32 -29.08
CA VAL A 3 19.12 -1.45 -28.36
C VAL A 3 18.13 -2.22 -29.22
N TRP A 4 17.32 -1.51 -30.02
CA TRP A 4 16.34 -2.12 -30.92
C TRP A 4 17.01 -2.89 -32.06
N LEU A 5 18.13 -2.38 -32.60
CA LEU A 5 18.93 -3.07 -33.60
C LEU A 5 19.54 -4.36 -33.04
N LEU A 6 20.07 -4.33 -31.81
CA LEU A 6 20.62 -5.51 -31.16
C LEU A 6 19.54 -6.57 -30.88
N ALA A 7 18.37 -6.15 -30.38
CA ALA A 7 17.25 -7.06 -30.13
C ALA A 7 16.71 -7.71 -31.42
N GLY A 8 16.61 -6.94 -32.50
CA GLY A 8 16.23 -7.45 -33.83
C GLY A 8 17.24 -8.46 -34.37
N LEU A 9 18.54 -8.14 -34.28
CA LEU A 9 19.62 -9.02 -34.75
C LEU A 9 19.70 -10.33 -33.95
N LEU A 10 19.52 -10.26 -32.62
CA LEU A 10 19.46 -11.44 -31.76
C LEU A 10 18.26 -12.34 -32.10
N SER A 11 17.10 -11.74 -32.38
CA SER A 11 15.89 -12.50 -32.75
C SER A 11 16.08 -13.25 -34.07
N LEU A 12 16.70 -12.60 -35.07
CA LEU A 12 17.02 -13.24 -36.35
C LEU A 12 18.04 -14.37 -36.18
N LEU A 13 19.06 -14.19 -35.33
CA LEU A 13 20.04 -15.24 -35.01
C LEU A 13 19.37 -16.48 -34.39
N VAL A 14 18.46 -16.29 -33.43
CA VAL A 14 17.73 -17.40 -32.79
C VAL A 14 16.87 -18.15 -33.81
N LEU A 15 16.14 -17.43 -34.66
CA LEU A 15 15.35 -18.03 -35.74
C LEU A 15 16.21 -18.82 -36.72
N PHE A 16 17.38 -18.30 -37.10
CA PHE A 16 18.32 -19.01 -37.97
C PHE A 16 18.81 -20.33 -37.36
N VAL A 17 19.16 -20.34 -36.07
CA VAL A 17 19.60 -21.55 -35.35
C VAL A 17 18.48 -22.61 -35.27
N LEU A 18 17.23 -22.19 -35.11
CA LEU A 18 16.09 -23.11 -35.06
C LEU A 18 15.75 -23.76 -36.41
N ILE A 19 16.14 -23.14 -37.52
CA ILE A 19 15.85 -23.65 -38.88
C ILE A 19 16.97 -24.56 -39.41
N LEU A 20 18.21 -24.37 -38.95
CA LEU A 20 19.35 -25.26 -39.25
C LEU A 20 19.06 -26.77 -39.17
N PRO A 21 18.35 -27.32 -38.17
CA PRO A 21 18.04 -28.75 -38.12
C PRO A 21 17.09 -29.24 -39.23
N LEU A 22 16.29 -28.36 -39.84
CA LEU A 22 15.44 -28.71 -40.98
C LEU A 22 16.24 -28.95 -42.26
N PHE A 23 17.46 -28.40 -42.35
CA PHE A 23 18.37 -28.60 -43.48
C PHE A 23 19.33 -29.78 -43.31
N ARG A 24 19.41 -30.39 -42.12
CA ARG A 24 20.25 -31.57 -41.90
C ARG A 24 19.52 -32.81 -42.43
N ARG A 25 19.95 -33.32 -43.58
CA ARG A 25 19.46 -34.59 -44.16
C ARG A 25 19.49 -35.68 -43.09
N ARG A 26 18.36 -36.38 -42.91
CA ARG A 26 18.23 -37.54 -42.02
C ARG A 26 18.88 -38.78 -42.69
N SER A 27 20.17 -38.68 -43.01
CA SER A 27 20.89 -39.73 -43.77
C SER A 27 21.50 -40.82 -42.89
N ALA A 28 21.40 -40.72 -41.56
CA ALA A 28 22.16 -41.57 -40.65
C ALA A 28 21.56 -42.98 -40.46
N GLY A 29 20.32 -43.25 -40.90
CA GLY A 29 19.67 -44.56 -40.72
C GLY A 29 19.70 -45.48 -41.94
N GLN A 30 19.61 -44.94 -43.16
CA GLN A 30 19.29 -45.74 -44.35
C GLN A 30 20.52 -46.34 -45.05
N GLY A 31 21.71 -45.73 -44.93
CA GLY A 31 22.94 -46.27 -45.51
C GLY A 31 23.49 -47.51 -44.80
N HIS A 32 23.07 -47.75 -43.55
CA HIS A 32 23.56 -48.89 -42.76
C HIS A 32 22.88 -50.21 -43.17
N GLU A 33 21.59 -50.20 -43.48
CA GLU A 33 20.85 -51.41 -43.87
C GLU A 33 21.24 -51.91 -45.27
N ALA A 34 21.39 -51.02 -46.25
CA ALA A 34 21.85 -51.39 -47.59
C ALA A 34 23.27 -51.98 -47.60
N GLY A 35 24.16 -51.45 -46.73
CA GLY A 35 25.50 -51.98 -46.54
C GLY A 35 25.51 -53.39 -45.95
N VAL A 36 24.58 -53.70 -45.04
CA VAL A 36 24.43 -55.03 -44.43
C VAL A 36 23.95 -56.05 -45.47
N TYR A 37 22.94 -55.73 -46.27
CA TYR A 37 22.48 -56.66 -47.33
C TYR A 37 23.55 -56.92 -48.40
N ALA A 38 24.30 -55.88 -48.81
CA ALA A 38 25.42 -56.07 -49.74
C ALA A 38 26.52 -56.98 -49.17
N SER A 39 26.81 -56.89 -47.87
CA SER A 39 27.75 -57.80 -47.22
C SER A 39 27.25 -59.24 -47.14
N GLN A 40 25.95 -59.46 -46.92
CA GLN A 40 25.34 -60.80 -46.85
C GLN A 40 25.38 -61.52 -48.19
N VAL A 41 25.17 -60.81 -49.31
CA VAL A 41 25.29 -61.42 -50.65
C VAL A 41 26.73 -61.86 -50.92
N ALA A 42 27.72 -61.03 -50.58
CA ALA A 42 29.13 -61.37 -50.76
C ALA A 42 29.58 -62.56 -49.89
N GLU A 43 29.00 -62.73 -48.71
CA GLU A 43 29.26 -63.88 -47.82
C GLU A 43 28.72 -65.18 -48.43
N ILE A 44 27.50 -65.17 -48.98
CA ILE A 44 26.90 -66.32 -49.66
C ILE A 44 27.69 -66.72 -50.91
N GLU A 45 28.15 -65.75 -51.70
CA GLU A 45 29.00 -66.03 -52.87
C GLU A 45 30.33 -66.68 -52.47
N ASN A 46 30.91 -66.27 -51.34
CA ASN A 46 32.14 -66.85 -50.81
C ASN A 46 31.92 -68.28 -50.28
N ASP A 47 30.81 -68.54 -49.59
CA ASP A 47 30.46 -69.88 -49.10
C ASP A 47 30.15 -70.85 -50.25
N ARG A 48 29.56 -70.35 -51.34
CA ARG A 48 29.44 -71.08 -52.62
C ARG A 48 30.81 -71.44 -53.19
N ALA A 49 31.73 -70.48 -53.23
CA ALA A 49 33.08 -70.71 -53.75
C ALA A 49 33.86 -71.73 -52.91
N LEU A 50 33.59 -71.80 -51.61
CA LEU A 50 34.16 -72.77 -50.67
C LEU A 50 33.45 -74.14 -50.68
N GLY A 51 32.34 -74.27 -51.42
CA GLY A 51 31.55 -75.51 -51.52
C GLY A 51 30.81 -75.89 -50.23
N LEU A 52 30.58 -74.91 -49.35
CA LEU A 52 29.89 -75.11 -48.07
C LEU A 52 28.37 -75.19 -48.22
N ILE A 53 27.85 -74.63 -49.31
CA ILE A 53 26.43 -74.61 -49.68
C ILE A 53 26.25 -75.11 -51.10
N ASP A 54 25.11 -75.74 -51.38
CA ASP A 54 24.76 -76.23 -52.71
C ASP A 54 24.55 -75.06 -53.69
N GLN A 55 24.87 -75.26 -54.98
CA GLN A 55 24.82 -74.16 -55.96
C GLN A 55 23.39 -73.64 -56.17
N ASP A 56 22.41 -74.54 -56.19
CA ASP A 56 21.02 -74.16 -56.42
C ASP A 56 20.45 -73.43 -55.19
N GLU A 57 20.90 -73.81 -53.99
CA GLU A 57 20.53 -73.16 -52.73
C GLU A 57 21.15 -71.75 -52.60
N ALA A 58 22.41 -71.59 -53.01
CA ALA A 58 23.10 -70.31 -53.02
C ALA A 58 22.44 -69.30 -53.97
N ASP A 59 22.04 -69.74 -55.16
CA ASP A 59 21.40 -68.88 -56.17
C ASP A 59 20.03 -68.36 -55.68
N VAL A 60 19.24 -69.21 -55.02
CA VAL A 60 17.93 -68.81 -54.45
C VAL A 60 18.10 -67.79 -53.32
N LEU A 61 19.05 -68.00 -52.40
CA LEU A 61 19.28 -67.09 -51.27
C LEU A 61 19.84 -65.74 -51.72
N ALA A 62 20.76 -65.75 -52.69
CA ALA A 62 21.32 -64.53 -53.26
C ALA A 62 20.23 -63.71 -53.98
N GLU A 63 19.35 -64.36 -54.74
CA GLU A 63 18.27 -63.67 -55.46
C GLU A 63 17.29 -62.99 -54.49
N GLU A 64 16.89 -63.66 -53.41
CA GLU A 64 15.96 -63.10 -52.41
C GLU A 64 16.56 -61.87 -51.70
N ILE A 65 17.82 -61.95 -51.27
CA ILE A 65 18.49 -60.83 -50.59
C ILE A 65 18.71 -59.66 -51.56
N THR A 66 19.03 -59.94 -52.82
CA THR A 66 19.22 -58.90 -53.85
C THR A 66 17.90 -58.20 -54.17
N GLN A 67 16.78 -58.93 -54.22
CA GLN A 67 15.44 -58.33 -54.37
C GLN A 67 15.07 -57.47 -53.15
N ARG A 68 15.40 -57.90 -51.93
CA ARG A 68 15.18 -57.12 -50.70
C ARG A 68 16.06 -55.86 -50.65
N LEU A 69 17.32 -55.95 -51.11
CA LEU A 69 18.20 -54.81 -51.27
C LEU A 69 17.62 -53.81 -52.27
N ALA A 70 17.16 -54.29 -53.44
CA ALA A 70 16.52 -53.45 -54.45
C ALA A 70 15.28 -52.75 -53.90
N ALA A 71 14.39 -53.47 -53.18
CA ALA A 71 13.21 -52.90 -52.54
C ALA A 71 13.56 -51.84 -51.48
N ALA A 72 14.57 -52.09 -50.64
CA ALA A 72 15.04 -51.12 -49.65
C ALA A 72 15.63 -49.85 -50.29
N THR A 73 16.34 -49.99 -51.42
CA THR A 73 16.86 -48.83 -52.18
C THR A 73 15.77 -48.06 -52.90
N ASP A 74 14.74 -48.75 -53.42
CA ASP A 74 13.57 -48.14 -54.07
C ASP A 74 12.71 -47.37 -53.07
N ASP A 75 12.49 -47.91 -51.88
CA ASP A 75 11.76 -47.23 -50.81
C ASP A 75 12.53 -46.02 -50.25
N ALA A 76 13.86 -46.08 -50.20
CA ALA A 76 14.70 -44.92 -49.91
C ALA A 76 14.55 -43.82 -50.98
N ALA A 77 14.53 -44.20 -52.26
CA ALA A 77 14.31 -43.26 -53.37
C ALA A 77 12.89 -42.66 -53.39
N ARG A 78 11.88 -43.41 -52.95
CA ARG A 78 10.48 -42.93 -52.81
C ARG A 78 10.28 -42.05 -51.56
N GLY A 79 11.04 -42.30 -50.49
CA GLY A 79 10.98 -41.54 -49.22
C GLY A 79 11.52 -40.10 -49.29
N ASP A 80 12.27 -39.75 -50.34
CA ASP A 80 12.78 -38.41 -50.60
C ASP A 80 11.72 -37.44 -51.21
N GLY A 81 10.48 -37.90 -51.41
CA GLY A 81 9.43 -37.19 -52.13
C GLY A 81 8.44 -36.33 -51.33
N ALA A 82 8.61 -36.14 -50.02
CA ALA A 82 7.82 -35.12 -49.30
C ALA A 82 8.44 -33.73 -49.56
N PRO A 83 7.68 -32.71 -50.01
CA PRO A 83 8.27 -31.48 -50.51
C PRO A 83 8.98 -30.75 -49.37
N GLN A 84 10.31 -30.84 -49.33
CA GLN A 84 11.18 -29.99 -48.50
C GLN A 84 10.83 -28.51 -48.71
N ALA A 85 10.31 -28.16 -49.89
CA ALA A 85 9.75 -26.86 -50.21
C ALA A 85 8.60 -26.43 -49.27
N ALA A 86 7.70 -27.32 -48.86
CA ALA A 86 6.60 -26.96 -47.95
C ALA A 86 7.11 -26.66 -46.53
N GLY A 87 8.05 -27.47 -46.02
CA GLY A 87 8.71 -27.21 -44.73
C GLY A 87 9.55 -25.92 -44.75
N LEU A 88 10.23 -25.66 -45.87
CA LEU A 88 11.00 -24.43 -46.09
C LEU A 88 10.08 -23.21 -46.17
N LEU A 89 8.94 -23.29 -46.88
CA LEU A 89 7.97 -22.20 -46.98
C LEU A 89 7.34 -21.87 -45.62
N VAL A 90 7.03 -22.88 -44.80
CA VAL A 90 6.55 -22.67 -43.42
C VAL A 90 7.64 -22.02 -42.55
N ALA A 91 8.88 -22.49 -42.64
CA ALA A 91 10.00 -21.91 -41.90
C ALA A 91 10.25 -20.44 -42.29
N ILE A 92 10.27 -20.13 -43.58
CA ILE A 92 10.40 -18.76 -44.09
C ILE A 92 9.22 -17.90 -43.62
N SER A 93 8.00 -18.44 -43.67
CA SER A 93 6.80 -17.72 -43.22
C SER A 93 6.89 -17.33 -41.75
N ILE A 94 7.41 -18.21 -40.88
CA ILE A 94 7.59 -17.92 -39.45
C ILE A 94 8.66 -16.82 -39.25
N VAL A 95 9.79 -16.89 -39.96
CA VAL A 95 10.88 -15.89 -39.87
C VAL A 95 10.41 -14.50 -40.26
N VAL A 96 9.49 -14.40 -41.23
CA VAL A 96 8.99 -13.11 -41.71
C VAL A 96 7.81 -12.63 -40.87
N LEU A 97 6.83 -13.49 -40.59
CA LEU A 97 5.58 -13.10 -39.95
C LEU A 97 5.77 -12.75 -38.47
N VAL A 98 6.63 -13.46 -37.73
CA VAL A 98 6.80 -13.22 -36.29
C VAL A 98 7.39 -11.83 -36.00
N PRO A 99 8.48 -11.38 -36.65
CA PRO A 99 8.97 -10.01 -36.49
C PRO A 99 7.94 -8.97 -36.95
N VAL A 100 7.28 -9.17 -38.09
CA VAL A 100 6.29 -8.22 -38.61
C VAL A 100 5.13 -8.04 -37.64
N PHE A 101 4.57 -9.14 -37.12
CA PHE A 101 3.52 -9.07 -36.11
C PHE A 101 4.01 -8.45 -34.80
N SER A 102 5.22 -8.80 -34.34
CA SER A 102 5.80 -8.25 -33.12
C SER A 102 5.98 -6.73 -33.20
N PHE A 103 6.57 -6.22 -34.29
CA PHE A 103 6.71 -4.79 -34.53
C PHE A 103 5.36 -4.09 -34.71
N SER A 104 4.38 -4.73 -35.34
CA SER A 104 3.03 -4.17 -35.53
C SER A 104 2.26 -4.05 -34.22
N ILE A 105 2.30 -5.10 -33.38
CA ILE A 105 1.67 -5.09 -32.05
C ILE A 105 2.36 -4.07 -31.15
N TYR A 106 3.69 -3.99 -31.18
CA TYR A 106 4.43 -2.97 -30.41
C TYR A 106 4.11 -1.56 -30.90
N GLY A 107 3.93 -1.36 -32.21
CA GLY A 107 3.50 -0.08 -32.76
C GLY A 107 2.09 0.32 -32.31
N TRP A 108 1.19 -0.65 -32.15
CA TRP A 108 -0.20 -0.41 -31.78
C TRP A 108 -0.42 -0.27 -30.26
N LEU A 109 0.24 -1.10 -29.46
CA LEU A 109 0.06 -1.16 -28.00
C LEU A 109 1.15 -0.41 -27.22
N GLY A 110 2.33 -0.25 -27.83
CA GLY A 110 3.48 0.39 -27.21
C GLY A 110 3.54 1.89 -27.47
N ALA A 111 4.62 2.50 -26.97
CA ALA A 111 4.87 3.93 -27.12
C ALA A 111 6.19 4.18 -27.88
N PRO A 112 6.29 3.78 -29.17
CA PRO A 112 7.53 3.83 -29.93
C PRO A 112 8.10 5.25 -30.12
N ALA A 113 7.22 6.26 -30.06
CA ALA A 113 7.59 7.67 -30.21
C ALA A 113 8.00 8.35 -28.89
N GLN A 114 7.89 7.68 -27.74
CA GLN A 114 8.29 8.28 -26.47
C GLN A 114 9.82 8.25 -26.31
N PRO A 115 10.46 9.40 -26.05
CA PRO A 115 11.89 9.43 -25.77
C PRO A 115 12.19 8.68 -24.46
N GLY A 116 13.27 7.90 -24.44
CA GLY A 116 13.69 7.19 -23.25
C GLY A 116 14.11 8.15 -22.14
N LEU A 117 13.39 8.18 -21.02
CA LEU A 117 13.74 9.03 -19.88
C LEU A 117 14.93 8.45 -19.09
N PRO A 118 16.00 9.24 -18.83
CA PRO A 118 17.11 8.84 -17.97
C PRO A 118 16.65 8.45 -16.56
N TYR A 119 17.38 7.55 -15.90
CA TYR A 119 17.06 7.08 -14.55
C TYR A 119 16.96 8.22 -13.51
N ALA A 120 17.73 9.30 -13.69
CA ALA A 120 17.69 10.48 -12.83
C ALA A 120 16.33 11.22 -12.85
N THR A 121 15.56 11.08 -13.94
CA THR A 121 14.22 11.65 -14.09
C THR A 121 13.12 10.69 -13.64
N ARG A 122 13.48 9.49 -13.14
CA ARG A 122 12.57 8.49 -12.58
C ARG A 122 12.54 8.50 -11.06
N ALA A 123 13.29 9.40 -10.40
CA ALA A 123 13.04 9.69 -9.00
C ALA A 123 11.56 10.09 -8.89
N PRO A 124 10.80 9.52 -7.93
CA PRO A 124 9.37 9.78 -7.82
C PRO A 124 9.16 11.29 -7.83
N ASP A 125 8.16 11.77 -8.57
CA ASP A 125 7.78 13.20 -8.60
C ASP A 125 7.66 13.70 -7.15
N VAL A 126 8.75 14.27 -6.63
CA VAL A 126 8.74 14.97 -5.35
C VAL A 126 8.05 16.26 -5.71
N ASP A 127 6.77 16.35 -5.35
CA ASP A 127 5.94 17.54 -5.48
C ASP A 127 6.80 18.80 -5.28
N PRO A 128 6.80 19.77 -6.23
CA PRO A 128 7.62 20.98 -6.16
C PRO A 128 7.54 21.69 -4.81
N GLU A 129 6.39 21.64 -4.13
CA GLU A 129 6.23 22.17 -2.78
C GLU A 129 7.10 21.40 -1.76
N THR A 130 7.09 20.07 -1.81
CA THR A 130 7.91 19.19 -0.96
C THR A 130 9.41 19.39 -1.24
N ALA A 131 9.81 19.55 -2.51
CA ALA A 131 11.20 19.85 -2.88
C ALA A 131 11.66 21.21 -2.33
N SER A 132 10.78 22.23 -2.40
CA SER A 132 11.05 23.55 -1.83
C SER A 132 11.19 23.50 -0.31
N LEU A 133 10.29 22.76 0.37
CA LEU A 133 10.32 22.58 1.81
C LEU A 133 11.60 21.86 2.25
N LYS A 134 12.02 20.81 1.52
CA LYS A 134 13.28 20.11 1.80
C LYS A 134 14.47 21.08 1.76
N LYS A 135 14.56 21.95 0.76
CA LYS A 135 15.65 22.95 0.64
C LYS A 135 15.66 23.94 1.81
N VAL A 136 14.48 24.38 2.26
CA VAL A 136 14.34 25.24 3.45
C VAL A 136 14.82 24.51 4.70
N VAL A 137 14.42 23.25 4.87
CA VAL A 137 14.83 22.39 5.99
C VAL A 137 16.33 22.14 6.00
N ASP A 138 16.94 21.86 4.84
CA ASP A 138 18.40 21.68 4.72
C ASP A 138 19.16 22.98 5.09
N THR A 139 18.65 24.14 4.67
CA THR A 139 19.21 25.45 5.06
C THR A 139 19.09 25.68 6.57
N LEU A 140 17.92 25.36 7.15
CA LEU A 140 17.70 25.46 8.59
C LEU A 140 18.67 24.54 9.36
N ALA A 141 18.86 23.31 8.91
CA ALA A 141 19.78 22.35 9.52
C ALA A 141 21.22 22.90 9.58
N LYS A 142 21.72 23.46 8.47
CA LYS A 142 23.05 24.11 8.42
C LYS A 142 23.14 25.28 9.40
N ARG A 143 22.10 26.11 9.48
CA ARG A 143 22.06 27.23 10.43
C ARG A 143 22.06 26.77 11.89
N MET A 144 21.39 25.66 12.20
CA MET A 144 21.37 25.10 13.55
C MET A 144 22.73 24.52 13.96
N GLN A 145 23.53 24.03 13.01
CA GLN A 145 24.92 23.65 13.29
C GLN A 145 25.78 24.87 13.67
N GLN A 146 25.51 26.04 13.08
CA GLN A 146 26.22 27.30 13.38
C GLN A 146 25.70 28.01 14.64
N SER A 147 24.48 27.70 15.08
CA SER A 147 23.83 28.31 16.26
C SER A 147 23.11 27.22 17.07
N PRO A 148 23.87 26.35 17.76
CA PRO A 148 23.34 25.14 18.38
C PRO A 148 22.53 25.40 19.66
N ASP A 149 22.55 26.62 20.18
CA ASP A 149 21.88 27.07 21.40
C ASP A 149 20.41 27.49 21.18
N ARG A 150 19.94 27.52 19.92
CA ARG A 150 18.58 27.97 19.59
C ARG A 150 17.53 26.85 19.66
N LEU A 151 16.88 26.72 20.83
CA LEU A 151 15.81 25.74 21.07
C LEU A 151 14.70 25.77 20.00
N GLU A 152 14.15 26.94 19.69
CA GLU A 152 13.04 27.06 18.72
C GLU A 152 13.44 26.64 17.30
N GLY A 153 14.70 26.86 16.93
CA GLY A 153 15.22 26.42 15.64
C GLY A 153 15.31 24.90 15.55
N TRP A 154 15.79 24.23 16.61
CA TRP A 154 15.79 22.77 16.68
C TRP A 154 14.38 22.17 16.71
N LYS A 155 13.42 22.81 17.40
CA LYS A 155 12.00 22.42 17.39
C LYS A 155 11.40 22.49 16.00
N LEU A 156 11.63 23.60 15.29
CA LEU A 156 11.13 23.78 13.93
C LEU A 156 11.76 22.80 12.96
N LEU A 157 13.07 22.55 13.09
CA LEU A 157 13.78 21.57 12.29
C LEU A 157 13.17 20.18 12.51
N GLY A 158 13.07 19.72 13.76
CA GLY A 158 12.51 18.40 14.08
C GLY A 158 11.10 18.20 13.53
N ARG A 159 10.21 19.17 13.73
CA ARG A 159 8.83 19.11 13.21
C ARG A 159 8.78 19.09 11.68
N SER A 160 9.63 19.88 11.02
CA SER A 160 9.64 19.94 9.55
C SER A 160 10.24 18.69 8.93
N SER A 161 11.30 18.14 9.53
CA SER A 161 11.89 16.86 9.13
C SER A 161 10.91 15.70 9.34
N MET A 162 10.12 15.68 10.42
CA MET A 162 9.03 14.70 10.61
C MET A 162 8.02 14.75 9.46
N ARG A 163 7.58 15.94 9.04
CA ARG A 163 6.64 16.08 7.91
C ARG A 163 7.21 15.59 6.59
N LEU A 164 8.53 15.77 6.39
CA LEU A 164 9.23 15.30 5.19
C LEU A 164 9.56 13.80 5.23
N GLY A 165 9.28 13.11 6.35
CA GLY A 165 9.67 11.71 6.54
C GLY A 165 11.16 11.49 6.79
N ASP A 166 11.96 12.55 6.97
CA ASP A 166 13.35 12.46 7.37
C ASP A 166 13.44 12.28 8.90
N TYR A 167 13.10 11.07 9.35
CA TYR A 167 13.02 10.73 10.77
C TYR A 167 14.39 10.74 11.45
N ALA A 168 15.47 10.47 10.71
CA ALA A 168 16.84 10.52 11.23
C ALA A 168 17.21 11.96 11.62
N GLN A 169 16.96 12.92 10.72
CA GLN A 169 17.18 14.34 11.00
C GLN A 169 16.22 14.85 12.09
N ALA A 170 14.98 14.40 12.09
CA ALA A 170 14.02 14.74 13.13
C ALA A 170 14.49 14.29 14.52
N ALA A 171 14.93 13.03 14.66
CA ALA A 171 15.44 12.50 15.91
C ALA A 171 16.69 13.26 16.38
N HIS A 172 17.61 13.59 15.46
CA HIS A 172 18.76 14.44 15.80
C HIS A 172 18.33 15.82 16.31
N ALA A 173 17.42 16.50 15.61
CA ALA A 173 16.97 17.83 15.98
C ALA A 173 16.22 17.85 17.31
N PHE A 174 15.30 16.90 17.55
CA PHE A 174 14.62 16.78 18.83
C PHE A 174 15.57 16.37 19.96
N ARG A 175 16.65 15.63 19.69
CA ARG A 175 17.68 15.34 20.68
C ARG A 175 18.40 16.61 21.14
N GLN A 176 18.70 17.53 20.22
CA GLN A 176 19.25 18.85 20.59
C GLN A 176 18.23 19.69 21.35
N ALA A 177 16.96 19.72 20.91
CA ALA A 177 15.90 20.44 21.61
C ALA A 177 15.69 19.92 23.05
N ALA A 178 15.66 18.61 23.24
CA ALA A 178 15.54 17.96 24.55
C ALA A 178 16.76 18.21 25.45
N ARG A 179 17.96 18.38 24.88
CA ARG A 179 19.16 18.80 25.65
C ARG A 179 19.05 20.23 26.15
N LEU A 180 18.52 21.13 25.33
CA LEU A 180 18.34 22.55 25.68
C LEU A 180 17.15 22.77 26.63
N ALA A 181 16.14 21.90 26.59
CA ALA A 181 14.96 21.94 27.43
C ALA A 181 14.67 20.55 28.08
N PRO A 182 15.50 20.10 29.03
CA PRO A 182 15.39 18.75 29.60
C PRO A 182 14.09 18.51 30.35
N THR A 183 13.48 19.57 30.89
CA THR A 183 12.20 19.54 31.61
C THR A 183 10.99 19.81 30.72
N ASP A 184 11.16 19.94 29.40
CA ASP A 184 10.02 20.02 28.48
C ASP A 184 9.56 18.61 28.09
N ALA A 185 8.49 18.15 28.76
CA ALA A 185 7.89 16.85 28.50
C ALA A 185 7.51 16.63 27.02
N ALA A 186 7.07 17.68 26.33
CA ALA A 186 6.69 17.58 24.93
C ALA A 186 7.90 17.33 24.03
N MET A 187 9.08 17.86 24.38
CA MET A 187 10.31 17.60 23.63
C MET A 187 10.81 16.18 23.82
N GLN A 188 10.74 15.65 25.04
CA GLN A 188 11.09 14.26 25.32
C GLN A 188 10.16 13.28 24.56
N ALA A 189 8.85 13.55 24.55
CA ALA A 189 7.89 12.75 23.80
C ALA A 189 8.08 12.86 22.27
N ALA A 190 8.40 14.05 21.75
CA ALA A 190 8.68 14.24 20.32
C ALA A 190 9.98 13.55 19.88
N LEU A 191 11.00 13.55 20.74
CA LEU A 191 12.24 12.79 20.53
C LEU A 191 11.94 11.29 20.44
N ALA A 192 11.18 10.74 21.40
CA ALA A 192 10.78 9.34 21.38
C ALA A 192 10.02 8.94 20.11
N GLU A 193 9.06 9.76 19.70
CA GLU A 193 8.29 9.57 18.46
C GLU A 193 9.19 9.57 17.22
N ALA A 194 10.13 10.51 17.12
CA ALA A 194 11.04 10.57 15.99
C ALA A 194 11.99 9.35 15.95
N MET A 195 12.47 8.88 17.10
CA MET A 195 13.29 7.67 17.17
C MET A 195 12.48 6.42 16.79
N PHE A 196 11.24 6.31 17.26
CA PHE A 196 10.32 5.24 16.87
C PHE A 196 10.10 5.19 15.35
N MET A 197 9.84 6.34 14.73
CA MET A 197 9.66 6.42 13.27
C MET A 197 10.96 6.10 12.52
N ASN A 198 12.11 6.58 13.02
CA ASN A 198 13.42 6.30 12.43
C ASN A 198 13.81 4.82 12.51
N ALA A 199 13.39 4.12 13.58
CA ALA A 199 13.61 2.69 13.78
C ALA A 199 12.56 1.81 13.08
N GLY A 200 11.77 2.35 12.15
CA GLY A 200 10.76 1.57 11.42
C GLY A 200 9.61 1.09 12.31
N GLN A 201 9.18 1.92 13.25
CA GLN A 201 8.11 1.62 14.23
C GLN A 201 8.49 0.56 15.28
N SER A 202 9.78 0.51 15.62
CA SER A 202 10.30 -0.24 16.76
C SER A 202 10.70 0.71 17.90
N PHE A 203 10.48 0.29 19.15
CA PHE A 203 10.97 1.04 20.31
C PHE A 203 12.33 0.52 20.78
N GLU A 204 13.34 1.37 20.64
CA GLU A 204 14.65 1.19 21.28
C GLU A 204 14.62 1.65 22.75
N PRO A 205 15.53 1.16 23.62
CA PRO A 205 15.57 1.54 25.03
C PRO A 205 15.62 3.07 25.28
N GLU A 206 16.36 3.82 24.45
CA GLU A 206 16.44 5.28 24.53
C GLU A 206 15.06 5.94 24.33
N SER A 207 14.26 5.44 23.39
CA SER A 207 12.93 5.98 23.09
C SER A 207 11.93 5.75 24.20
N ARG A 208 11.97 4.57 24.83
CA ARG A 208 11.17 4.30 26.02
C ARG A 208 11.59 5.19 27.19
N ALA A 209 12.88 5.33 27.44
CA ALA A 209 13.39 6.19 28.52
C ALA A 209 12.95 7.66 28.36
N ALA A 210 12.92 8.17 27.11
CA ALA A 210 12.42 9.51 26.82
C ALA A 210 10.91 9.66 27.11
N LEU A 211 10.09 8.65 26.81
CA LEU A 211 8.66 8.66 27.17
C LEU A 211 8.45 8.65 28.68
N GLU A 212 9.22 7.82 29.40
CA GLU A 212 9.16 7.75 30.86
C GLU A 212 9.61 9.07 31.50
N ALA A 213 10.67 9.70 30.98
CA ALA A 213 11.10 11.03 31.40
C ALA A 213 10.02 12.09 31.13
N ALA A 214 9.36 12.04 29.97
CA ALA A 214 8.26 12.94 29.64
C ALA A 214 7.10 12.80 30.65
N LEU A 215 6.73 11.58 31.00
CA LEU A 215 5.63 11.30 31.94
C LEU A 215 5.99 11.60 33.40
N LYS A 216 7.27 11.56 33.77
CA LYS A 216 7.72 12.07 35.09
C LYS A 216 7.48 13.56 35.24
N VAL A 217 7.66 14.34 34.17
CA VAL A 217 7.42 15.79 34.15
C VAL A 217 5.93 16.09 34.02
N ASN A 218 5.26 15.46 33.05
CA ASN A 218 3.83 15.63 32.80
C ASN A 218 3.14 14.26 32.68
N PRO A 219 2.57 13.73 33.79
CA PRO A 219 1.88 12.45 33.79
C PRO A 219 0.65 12.39 32.87
N ARG A 220 0.11 13.54 32.47
CA ARG A 220 -1.09 13.66 31.62
C ARG A 220 -0.75 13.97 30.16
N LEU A 221 0.50 13.79 29.74
CA LEU A 221 0.89 14.01 28.34
C LEU A 221 0.34 12.88 27.46
N GLU A 222 -0.79 13.13 26.80
CA GLU A 222 -1.51 12.15 25.97
C GLU A 222 -0.60 11.40 24.98
N LYS A 223 0.24 12.15 24.26
CA LYS A 223 1.20 11.59 23.29
C LYS A 223 2.15 10.57 23.95
N ALA A 224 2.66 10.89 25.14
CA ALA A 224 3.60 10.01 25.83
C ALA A 224 2.91 8.76 26.38
N LEU A 225 1.68 8.88 26.91
CA LEU A 225 0.88 7.72 27.32
C LEU A 225 0.57 6.78 26.15
N PHE A 226 0.24 7.35 24.98
CA PHE A 226 -0.02 6.58 23.76
C PHE A 226 1.19 5.75 23.34
N TYR A 227 2.34 6.40 23.15
CA TYR A 227 3.55 5.73 22.69
C TYR A 227 4.16 4.82 23.76
N LEU A 228 4.03 5.13 25.06
CA LEU A 228 4.49 4.23 26.12
C LEU A 228 3.69 2.92 26.13
N GLY A 229 2.36 3.00 25.97
CA GLY A 229 1.54 1.80 25.85
C GLY A 229 1.91 0.95 24.63
N LEU A 230 2.26 1.58 23.51
CA LEU A 230 2.74 0.87 22.32
C LEU A 230 4.10 0.19 22.56
N ALA A 231 5.04 0.89 23.19
CA ALA A 231 6.35 0.33 23.55
C ALA A 231 6.22 -0.86 24.50
N GLN A 232 5.36 -0.74 25.52
CA GLN A 232 5.06 -1.81 26.46
C GLN A 232 4.43 -3.02 25.75
N PHE A 233 3.48 -2.79 24.85
CA PHE A 233 2.85 -3.87 24.10
C PHE A 233 3.85 -4.61 23.20
N GLN A 234 4.72 -3.89 22.48
CA GLN A 234 5.78 -4.50 21.67
C GLN A 234 6.78 -5.30 22.51
N ALA A 235 7.04 -4.87 23.74
CA ALA A 235 7.89 -5.59 24.69
C ALA A 235 7.19 -6.80 25.37
N GLY A 236 5.92 -7.09 25.05
CA GLY A 236 5.14 -8.15 25.70
C GLY A 236 4.59 -7.78 27.08
N GLU A 237 4.77 -6.53 27.52
CA GLU A 237 4.27 -6.00 28.79
C GLU A 237 2.78 -5.62 28.68
N HIS A 238 1.93 -6.62 28.45
CA HIS A 238 0.50 -6.40 28.18
C HIS A 238 -0.24 -5.68 29.31
N GLY A 239 0.06 -5.99 30.57
CA GLY A 239 -0.53 -5.32 31.74
C GLY A 239 -0.21 -3.82 31.79
N PRO A 240 1.07 -3.44 31.79
CA PRO A 240 1.48 -2.04 31.69
C PRO A 240 0.90 -1.33 30.46
N ALA A 241 0.87 -1.97 29.29
CA ALA A 241 0.29 -1.39 28.07
C ALA A 241 -1.20 -1.04 28.24
N VAL A 242 -1.99 -1.99 28.75
CA VAL A 242 -3.41 -1.78 29.07
C VAL A 242 -3.58 -0.63 30.06
N GLN A 243 -2.72 -0.52 31.08
CA GLN A 243 -2.80 0.57 32.05
C GLN A 243 -2.50 1.94 31.42
N SER A 244 -1.42 2.07 30.65
CA SER A 244 -1.04 3.33 30.00
C SER A 244 -2.12 3.85 29.06
N TRP A 245 -2.74 2.95 28.27
CA TRP A 245 -3.84 3.33 27.39
C TRP A 245 -5.16 3.58 28.14
N THR A 246 -5.41 2.90 29.26
CA THR A 246 -6.56 3.21 30.13
C THR A 246 -6.42 4.61 30.73
N ASP A 247 -5.21 4.98 31.14
CA ASP A 247 -4.88 6.32 31.62
C ASP A 247 -5.08 7.38 30.52
N LEU A 248 -4.65 7.08 29.30
CA LEU A 248 -4.92 7.92 28.13
C LEU A 248 -6.43 8.12 27.93
N VAL A 249 -7.22 7.04 27.86
CA VAL A 249 -8.67 7.12 27.64
C VAL A 249 -9.37 7.96 28.72
N ALA A 250 -8.93 7.88 29.97
CA ALA A 250 -9.52 8.65 31.06
C ALA A 250 -9.29 10.16 30.90
N ILE A 251 -8.09 10.57 30.47
CA ILE A 251 -7.74 11.99 30.33
C ILE A 251 -8.13 12.58 28.97
N SER A 252 -8.46 11.76 27.98
CA SER A 252 -8.84 12.24 26.64
C SER A 252 -10.28 12.77 26.61
N PRO A 253 -10.56 13.85 25.86
CA PRO A 253 -11.94 14.25 25.56
C PRO A 253 -12.70 13.14 24.85
N ALA A 254 -13.99 12.96 25.17
CA ALA A 254 -14.81 11.90 24.57
C ALA A 254 -14.91 11.99 23.03
N SER A 255 -14.70 13.18 22.46
CA SER A 255 -14.70 13.44 21.02
C SER A 255 -13.35 13.19 20.34
N ALA A 256 -12.31 12.77 21.07
CA ALA A 256 -10.98 12.57 20.51
C ALA A 256 -10.99 11.43 19.47
N PRO A 257 -10.56 11.69 18.21
CA PRO A 257 -10.73 10.75 17.10
C PRO A 257 -9.91 9.47 17.24
N TYR A 258 -8.84 9.48 18.05
CA TYR A 258 -7.98 8.32 18.26
C TYR A 258 -8.54 7.32 19.28
N LEU A 259 -9.59 7.66 20.04
CA LEU A 259 -10.07 6.84 21.15
C LEU A 259 -10.51 5.44 20.73
N ASP A 260 -11.15 5.30 19.58
CA ASP A 260 -11.59 3.99 19.09
C ASP A 260 -10.41 3.09 18.74
N SER A 261 -9.32 3.67 18.23
CA SER A 261 -8.07 2.94 17.98
C SER A 261 -7.44 2.49 19.30
N VAL A 262 -7.38 3.38 20.29
CA VAL A 262 -6.82 3.07 21.62
C VAL A 262 -7.63 1.99 22.33
N ARG A 263 -8.97 2.03 22.27
CA ARG A 263 -9.84 0.98 22.84
C ARG A 263 -9.61 -0.39 22.21
N ARG A 264 -9.39 -0.45 20.89
CA ARG A 264 -9.01 -1.71 20.22
C ARG A 264 -7.64 -2.21 20.68
N GLN A 265 -6.67 -1.30 20.83
CA GLN A 265 -5.35 -1.65 21.36
C GLN A 265 -5.43 -2.21 22.79
N ILE A 266 -6.24 -1.59 23.66
CA ILE A 266 -6.53 -2.10 25.01
C ILE A 266 -7.12 -3.52 24.96
N ALA A 267 -8.13 -3.74 24.11
CA ALA A 267 -8.75 -5.06 23.98
C ALA A 267 -7.76 -6.12 23.47
N ASN A 268 -6.91 -5.78 22.50
CA ASN A 268 -5.89 -6.68 21.96
C ASN A 268 -4.83 -7.02 23.01
N ALA A 269 -4.32 -6.04 23.75
CA ALA A 269 -3.37 -6.27 24.83
C ALA A 269 -3.97 -7.06 25.98
N ALA A 270 -5.22 -6.79 26.35
CA ALA A 270 -5.91 -7.56 27.37
C ALA A 270 -6.11 -9.01 26.97
N LYS A 271 -6.50 -9.27 25.71
CA LYS A 271 -6.60 -10.64 25.17
C LYS A 271 -5.25 -11.35 25.17
N ALA A 272 -4.18 -10.68 24.73
CA ALA A 272 -2.84 -11.26 24.68
C ALA A 272 -2.30 -11.59 26.08
N GLY A 273 -2.58 -10.74 27.07
CA GLY A 273 -2.15 -10.92 28.46
C GLY A 273 -3.13 -11.68 29.38
N GLY A 274 -4.30 -12.11 28.88
CA GLY A 274 -5.34 -12.72 29.74
C GLY A 274 -5.90 -11.79 30.82
N ILE A 275 -5.97 -10.49 30.56
CA ILE A 275 -6.31 -9.45 31.54
C ILE A 275 -7.83 -9.19 31.56
N ASP A 276 -8.42 -9.26 32.75
CA ASP A 276 -9.80 -8.83 33.00
C ASP A 276 -9.90 -7.29 33.03
N LEU A 277 -10.38 -6.70 31.94
CA LEU A 277 -10.59 -5.26 31.81
C LEU A 277 -11.52 -4.68 32.89
N GLY A 278 -12.42 -5.49 33.47
CA GLY A 278 -13.30 -5.07 34.56
C GLY A 278 -12.56 -4.67 35.83
N ARG A 279 -11.32 -5.13 36.01
CA ARG A 279 -10.45 -4.84 37.17
C ARG A 279 -9.47 -3.70 36.93
N VAL A 280 -9.26 -3.31 35.68
CA VAL A 280 -8.36 -2.20 35.36
C VAL A 280 -9.08 -0.88 35.63
N ARG A 281 -8.42 0.01 36.37
CA ARG A 281 -8.90 1.36 36.66
C ARG A 281 -7.82 2.35 36.23
N SER A 282 -8.23 3.52 35.77
CA SER A 282 -7.24 4.56 35.49
C SER A 282 -6.59 5.02 36.79
N ARG A 283 -5.29 5.31 36.71
CA ARG A 283 -4.50 5.98 37.75
C ARG A 283 -4.60 7.51 37.66
N LEU A 284 -5.17 8.04 36.58
CA LEU A 284 -5.28 9.47 36.33
C LEU A 284 -6.74 9.92 36.41
N GLU A 285 -6.96 11.07 37.03
CA GLU A 285 -8.27 11.69 37.09
C GLU A 285 -8.76 12.08 35.69
N PRO A 286 -10.04 11.89 35.36
CA PRO A 286 -10.58 12.29 34.07
C PRO A 286 -10.30 13.76 33.73
N ALA A 287 -10.17 14.09 32.45
CA ALA A 287 -10.10 15.49 32.03
C ALA A 287 -11.46 16.15 32.24
N THR A 288 -11.67 16.66 33.46
CA THR A 288 -12.87 17.38 33.89
C THR A 288 -14.16 16.65 33.51
N ALA A 289 -14.64 15.77 34.40
CA ALA A 289 -16.07 15.82 34.66
C ALA A 289 -16.37 17.26 35.09
N PRO A 290 -17.36 17.97 34.50
CA PRO A 290 -17.81 19.20 35.11
C PRO A 290 -18.13 18.88 36.58
N VAL A 291 -17.66 19.75 37.48
CA VAL A 291 -18.07 19.75 38.89
C VAL A 291 -19.54 19.35 38.92
N ARG A 292 -19.85 18.31 39.70
CA ARG A 292 -21.22 17.91 40.04
C ARG A 292 -21.88 19.10 40.76
N ALA A 293 -22.27 20.12 40.01
CA ALA A 293 -23.43 20.91 40.38
C ALA A 293 -24.62 19.94 40.30
N PRO A 294 -25.61 20.03 41.21
CA PRO A 294 -26.84 19.28 41.07
C PRO A 294 -27.52 19.73 39.77
N SER A 295 -27.24 19.01 38.68
CA SER A 295 -27.76 19.32 37.35
C SER A 295 -29.17 18.76 37.26
N THR A 296 -30.15 19.62 37.44
CA THR A 296 -31.52 19.47 36.95
C THR A 296 -31.64 19.78 35.46
N ALA A 297 -30.53 19.90 34.71
CA ALA A 297 -30.54 20.11 33.27
C ALA A 297 -30.22 18.81 32.52
N PRO A 298 -31.16 18.27 31.70
CA PRO A 298 -30.89 17.10 30.87
C PRO A 298 -29.99 17.45 29.67
N SER A 299 -29.06 16.54 29.39
CA SER A 299 -28.03 16.61 28.34
C SER A 299 -28.58 16.85 26.94
N ALA A 300 -27.79 17.55 26.13
CA ALA A 300 -28.06 17.85 24.72
C ALA A 300 -27.94 16.59 23.85
N GLY A 301 -29.03 15.83 23.75
CA GLY A 301 -29.20 14.70 22.84
C GLY A 301 -29.85 13.50 23.53
N PRO A 302 -30.79 12.80 22.87
CA PRO A 302 -31.40 11.60 23.43
C PRO A 302 -30.32 10.54 23.65
N SER A 303 -30.30 9.96 24.84
CA SER A 303 -29.46 8.81 25.17
C SER A 303 -29.90 7.58 24.37
N ARG A 304 -29.04 6.55 24.35
CA ARG A 304 -29.38 5.27 23.70
C ARG A 304 -30.66 4.64 24.27
N GLY A 305 -30.94 4.85 25.56
CA GLY A 305 -32.19 4.42 26.20
C GLY A 305 -33.41 5.24 25.76
N ASP A 306 -33.24 6.54 25.50
CA ASP A 306 -34.32 7.40 25.01
C ASP A 306 -34.75 7.04 23.58
N VAL A 307 -33.80 6.60 22.74
CA VAL A 307 -34.08 6.13 21.37
C VAL A 307 -34.87 4.82 21.38
N GLU A 308 -34.56 3.91 22.31
CA GLU A 308 -35.25 2.62 22.47
C GLU A 308 -36.63 2.76 23.12
N ALA A 309 -36.82 3.74 24.00
CA ALA A 309 -38.14 4.09 24.51
C ALA A 309 -39.02 4.71 23.40
N ALA A 310 -38.44 5.57 22.54
CA ALA A 310 -39.14 6.22 21.44
C ALA A 310 -39.57 5.25 20.31
N SER A 311 -38.87 4.12 20.14
CA SER A 311 -39.26 3.09 19.16
C SER A 311 -40.51 2.31 19.56
N LYS A 312 -40.86 2.33 20.86
CA LYS A 312 -42.07 1.70 21.42
C LYS A 312 -43.30 2.61 21.43
N MET A 313 -43.15 3.89 21.07
CA MET A 313 -44.24 4.87 21.05
C MET A 313 -45.08 4.76 19.77
N SER A 314 -46.38 5.05 19.88
CA SER A 314 -47.24 5.19 18.70
C SER A 314 -46.76 6.34 17.81
N GLU A 315 -47.11 6.31 16.52
CA GLU A 315 -46.68 7.33 15.56
C GLU A 315 -47.17 8.74 15.96
N ALA A 316 -48.38 8.83 16.51
CA ALA A 316 -48.95 10.09 17.00
C ALA A 316 -48.21 10.64 18.23
N GLU A 317 -47.82 9.76 19.17
CA GLU A 317 -47.04 10.16 20.35
C GLU A 317 -45.61 10.57 19.98
N ARG A 318 -44.99 9.83 19.05
CA ARG A 318 -43.67 10.16 18.49
C ARG A 318 -43.70 11.53 17.80
N ALA A 319 -44.75 11.84 17.03
CA ALA A 319 -44.90 13.15 16.41
C ALA A 319 -45.02 14.29 17.45
N LYS A 320 -45.81 14.10 18.52
CA LYS A 320 -45.92 15.07 19.63
C LYS A 320 -44.57 15.25 20.34
N PHE A 321 -43.85 14.17 20.58
CA PHE A 321 -42.53 14.18 21.20
C PHE A 321 -41.51 14.94 20.34
N ILE A 322 -41.45 14.68 19.03
CA ILE A 322 -40.58 15.42 18.10
C ILE A 322 -40.91 16.91 18.11
N ARG A 323 -42.20 17.29 18.02
CA ARG A 323 -42.62 18.70 18.09
C ARG A 323 -42.16 19.38 19.38
N SER A 324 -42.28 18.71 20.53
CA SER A 324 -41.80 19.23 21.83
C SER A 324 -40.28 19.44 21.87
N MET A 325 -39.50 18.55 21.24
CA MET A 325 -38.05 18.68 21.14
C MET A 325 -37.65 19.87 20.27
N VAL A 326 -38.31 20.02 19.11
CA VAL A 326 -38.09 21.15 18.19
C VAL A 326 -38.47 22.47 18.85
N ALA A 327 -39.57 22.52 19.61
CA ALA A 327 -39.97 23.71 20.37
C ALA A 327 -38.93 24.13 21.42
N ARG A 328 -38.36 23.18 22.17
CA ARG A 328 -37.27 23.46 23.14
C ARG A 328 -36.01 23.95 22.45
N LEU A 329 -35.64 23.36 21.31
CA LEU A 329 -34.51 23.83 20.51
C LEU A 329 -34.74 25.27 20.02
N ALA A 330 -35.94 25.56 19.52
CA ALA A 330 -36.31 26.91 19.07
C ALA A 330 -36.26 27.94 20.21
N ALA A 331 -36.74 27.60 21.41
CA ALA A 331 -36.68 28.46 22.58
C ALA A 331 -35.22 28.77 22.98
N ARG A 332 -34.36 27.74 23.04
CA ARG A 332 -32.94 27.91 23.35
C ARG A 332 -32.22 28.81 22.34
N LEU A 333 -32.52 28.67 21.05
CA LEU A 333 -31.89 29.47 20.01
C LEU A 333 -32.33 30.94 20.03
N LYS A 334 -33.46 31.27 20.66
CA LYS A 334 -33.81 32.66 20.96
C LYS A 334 -32.89 33.26 22.03
N GLU A 335 -32.50 32.46 23.04
CA GLU A 335 -31.56 32.88 24.08
C GLU A 335 -30.11 32.90 23.59
N GLN A 336 -29.77 32.06 22.59
CA GLN A 336 -28.44 31.99 21.97
C GLN A 336 -28.52 32.32 20.48
N PRO A 337 -28.78 33.59 20.11
CA PRO A 337 -29.06 33.97 18.73
C PRO A 337 -27.86 33.84 17.78
N GLY A 338 -26.64 33.63 18.29
CA GLY A 338 -25.40 33.48 17.51
C GLY A 338 -25.03 32.05 17.12
N ASP A 339 -25.81 31.02 17.49
CA ASP A 339 -25.51 29.63 17.12
C ASP A 339 -26.01 29.28 15.71
N ALA A 340 -25.23 29.62 14.68
CA ALA A 340 -25.54 29.32 13.28
C ALA A 340 -25.76 27.81 13.03
N ALA A 341 -24.98 26.95 13.68
CA ALA A 341 -25.11 25.50 13.55
C ALA A 341 -26.42 24.99 14.19
N GLY A 342 -26.84 25.60 15.30
CA GLY A 342 -28.14 25.40 15.93
C GLY A 342 -29.30 25.80 15.04
N TRP A 343 -29.26 26.97 14.41
CA TRP A 343 -30.28 27.43 13.47
C TRP A 343 -30.41 26.52 12.24
N ARG A 344 -29.31 25.98 11.71
CA ARG A 344 -29.36 24.95 10.64
C ARG A 344 -30.00 23.64 11.10
N ARG A 345 -29.72 23.20 12.32
CA ARG A 345 -30.36 22.00 12.91
C ARG A 345 -31.87 22.22 13.06
N LEU A 346 -32.29 23.38 13.54
CA LEU A 346 -33.69 23.74 13.67
C LEU A 346 -34.41 23.77 12.31
N ALA A 347 -33.77 24.34 11.27
CA ALA A 347 -34.32 24.36 9.92
C ALA A 347 -34.60 22.95 9.36
N ARG A 348 -33.64 22.02 9.54
CA ARG A 348 -33.84 20.62 9.14
C ARG A 348 -34.98 19.96 9.90
N ALA A 349 -35.09 20.21 11.20
CA ALA A 349 -36.15 19.63 12.02
C ALA A 349 -37.55 20.14 11.62
N TYR A 350 -37.71 21.44 11.33
CA TYR A 350 -38.97 21.97 10.80
C TYR A 350 -39.33 21.39 9.43
N ARG A 351 -38.34 21.14 8.57
CA ARG A 351 -38.57 20.53 7.25
C ARG A 351 -39.10 19.10 7.36
N VAL A 352 -38.59 18.31 8.32
CA VAL A 352 -39.11 16.95 8.62
C VAL A 352 -40.54 17.02 9.16
N LEU A 353 -40.89 18.07 9.89
CA LEU A 353 -42.25 18.29 10.42
C LEU A 353 -43.23 18.90 9.40
N GLY A 354 -42.78 19.23 8.18
CA GLY A 354 -43.59 19.90 7.16
C GLY A 354 -43.81 21.41 7.41
N GLU A 355 -43.12 22.00 8.39
CA GLU A 355 -43.24 23.41 8.76
C GLU A 355 -42.30 24.29 7.90
N THR A 356 -42.55 24.32 6.58
CA THR A 356 -41.64 24.88 5.56
C THR A 356 -41.31 26.36 5.78
N GLU A 357 -42.27 27.18 6.19
CA GLU A 357 -42.04 28.60 6.44
C GLU A 357 -41.05 28.84 7.60
N LYS A 358 -41.22 28.11 8.70
CA LYS A 358 -40.32 28.20 9.87
C LYS A 358 -38.95 27.61 9.55
N ALA A 359 -38.88 26.57 8.71
CA ALA A 359 -37.62 26.04 8.21
C ALA A 359 -36.83 27.11 7.44
N ASN A 360 -37.49 27.84 6.55
CA ASN A 360 -36.87 28.90 5.76
C ASN A 360 -36.42 30.09 6.63
N GLN A 361 -37.21 30.48 7.64
CA GLN A 361 -36.82 31.53 8.60
C GLN A 361 -35.57 31.13 9.41
N ALA A 362 -35.53 29.90 9.92
CA ALA A 362 -34.38 29.38 10.66
C ALA A 362 -33.12 29.30 9.77
N GLU A 363 -33.27 28.92 8.50
CA GLU A 363 -32.17 28.86 7.54
C GLU A 363 -31.64 30.25 7.17
N SER A 364 -32.54 31.23 6.96
CA SER A 364 -32.15 32.63 6.75
C SER A 364 -31.39 33.18 7.95
N ARG A 365 -31.84 32.86 9.17
CA ARG A 365 -31.16 33.30 10.40
C ARG A 365 -29.75 32.73 10.51
N ALA A 366 -29.56 31.45 10.18
CA ALA A 366 -28.24 30.83 10.14
C ALA A 366 -27.29 31.55 9.15
N LYS A 367 -27.77 31.83 7.93
CA LYS A 367 -27.00 32.53 6.89
C LYS A 367 -26.60 33.95 7.31
N GLN A 368 -27.50 34.69 7.97
CA GLN A 368 -27.20 36.04 8.48
C GLN A 368 -26.10 36.04 9.54
N ILE A 369 -26.09 35.06 10.44
CA ILE A 369 -25.06 34.94 11.49
C ILE A 369 -23.70 34.64 10.85
N GLU A 370 -23.66 33.74 9.88
CA GLU A 370 -22.42 33.37 9.18
C GLU A 370 -21.87 34.52 8.32
N ALA A 371 -22.74 35.25 7.62
CA ALA A 371 -22.37 36.43 6.85
C ALA A 371 -21.90 37.61 7.73
N GLY A 372 -22.43 37.72 8.96
CA GLY A 372 -21.98 38.71 9.95
C GLY A 372 -20.66 38.37 10.63
N GLY A 373 -20.27 37.09 10.64
CA GLY A 373 -19.01 36.61 11.24
C GLY A 373 -17.76 36.84 10.36
N THR A 374 -17.93 37.13 9.07
CA THR A 374 -16.82 37.36 8.13
C THR A 374 -16.36 38.83 8.06
N GLY A 375 -16.87 39.71 8.93
CA GLY A 375 -16.58 41.16 8.91
C GLY A 375 -15.77 41.73 10.08
N ALA A 376 -15.29 40.90 11.02
CA ALA A 376 -14.53 41.38 12.19
C ALA A 376 -13.02 41.07 12.07
N GLY A 377 -12.39 41.64 11.04
CA GLY A 377 -10.93 41.72 10.90
C GLY A 377 -10.44 43.14 11.12
N SER A 378 -10.00 43.42 12.35
CA SER A 378 -9.04 44.47 12.78
C SER A 378 -9.20 45.92 12.28
N PRO A 379 -9.55 46.88 13.17
CA PRO A 379 -9.03 48.24 13.08
C PRO A 379 -7.70 48.34 13.85
N GLU A 380 -6.65 48.66 13.09
CA GLU A 380 -5.75 49.79 13.34
C GLU A 380 -5.39 50.11 14.81
N ASN A 381 -4.14 49.80 15.20
CA ASN A 381 -3.47 50.56 16.24
C ASN A 381 -1.99 50.73 15.87
N SER A 382 -1.70 51.80 15.13
CA SER A 382 -0.36 52.39 15.02
C SER A 382 -0.50 53.86 15.36
N ARG A 383 -0.04 54.24 16.54
CA ARG A 383 0.40 55.60 16.87
C ARG A 383 1.78 55.52 17.44
#